data_AF-A0A926HE18-F1
#
_entry.id   AF-A0A926HE18-F1
#
_cell.length_a   1.000
_cell.length_b   1.000
_cell.length_c   1.000
_cell.angle_alpha   90.00
_cell.angle_beta   90.00
_cell.angle_gamma   90.00
#
_symmetry.space_group_name_H-M   'P 1'
#
loop_
_entity.id
_entity.type
_entity.pdbx_description
1 polymer ?
#
loop_
_entity_poly.entity_id
_entity_poly.type
_entity_poly.pdbx_seq_one_letter_code
_entity_poly.pdbx_strand_id
1 'polypeptide(L)'
;MKLTTVILLLGVLPAAAQKPLVRDLREHSQVLAPYVTSPQPIVDRMLELAEIKAGETVYDLGCGDGRILIAAAQKYKARGVGVELSEKLVHMASDLVRRLNLQDQVAIRHAHILDVDLSDADVVFIYLETSSNEILRPNLERYLKAGSRVISHDFEVRGWKATKVEKLQAYKRNHLIFLYQMPASLSKKSLEPLR
;
A
#
# COMPACT_ATOMS: atom_id res chain seq x y z
N MET A 1 72.60 8.93 -20.02
CA MET A 1 72.59 8.15 -18.76
C MET A 1 72.32 9.11 -17.61
N LYS A 2 71.07 9.18 -17.14
CA LYS A 2 70.63 9.60 -15.79
C LYS A 2 69.10 9.46 -15.73
N LEU A 3 68.68 8.37 -15.11
CA LEU A 3 67.33 8.10 -14.60
C LEU A 3 67.00 9.12 -13.50
N THR A 4 65.71 9.49 -13.38
CA THR A 4 64.91 9.81 -12.17
C THR A 4 63.83 10.83 -12.58
N THR A 5 62.57 10.83 -12.16
CA THR A 5 61.69 9.91 -11.42
C THR A 5 60.29 10.46 -11.68
N VAL A 6 59.36 9.66 -12.20
CA VAL A 6 57.94 10.07 -12.30
C VAL A 6 57.28 9.75 -10.96
N ILE A 7 56.93 10.77 -10.19
CA ILE A 7 56.12 10.62 -8.98
C ILE A 7 54.66 10.48 -9.43
N LEU A 8 54.14 9.25 -9.38
CA LEU A 8 52.72 8.97 -9.56
C LEU A 8 52.01 9.32 -8.24
N LEU A 9 51.35 10.49 -8.17
CA LEU A 9 50.42 10.77 -7.07
C LEU A 9 49.16 9.92 -7.27
N LEU A 10 49.13 8.74 -6.63
CA LEU A 10 47.89 8.02 -6.33
C LEU A 10 47.13 8.83 -5.28
N GLY A 11 46.19 9.65 -5.73
CA GLY A 11 45.20 10.28 -4.85
C GLY A 11 44.34 9.20 -4.20
N VAL A 12 44.64 8.88 -2.95
CA VAL A 12 43.74 8.08 -2.10
C VAL A 12 42.62 9.03 -1.67
N LEU A 13 41.44 8.85 -2.26
CA LEU A 13 40.23 9.51 -1.77
C LEU A 13 39.98 9.07 -0.32
N PRO A 14 39.71 10.00 0.61
CA PRO A 14 39.42 9.63 1.98
C PRO A 14 38.11 8.83 2.00
N ALA A 15 38.20 7.59 2.47
CA ALA A 15 37.08 6.73 2.81
C ALA A 15 36.35 7.32 4.03
N ALA A 16 35.57 8.37 3.82
CA ALA A 16 34.67 8.92 4.82
C ALA A 16 33.36 9.30 4.14
N ALA A 17 32.27 8.76 4.70
CA ALA A 17 30.87 8.96 4.34
C ALA A 17 30.24 8.04 3.27
N GLN A 18 30.61 6.76 3.23
CA GLN A 18 29.58 5.74 3.05
C GLN A 18 29.03 5.42 4.44
N LYS A 19 27.94 6.09 4.83
CA LYS A 19 27.16 5.64 6.00
C LYS A 19 26.79 4.18 5.75
N PRO A 20 27.03 3.26 6.71
CA PRO A 20 26.63 1.88 6.53
C PRO A 20 25.11 1.88 6.27
N LEU A 21 24.71 1.15 5.22
CA LEU A 21 23.34 0.91 4.78
C LEU A 21 22.63 -0.01 5.80
N VAL A 22 22.64 0.40 7.06
CA VAL A 22 22.09 -0.34 8.21
C VAL A 22 21.33 0.67 9.10
N ARG A 23 20.37 1.35 8.47
CA ARG A 23 19.19 2.03 9.05
C ARG A 23 18.06 1.53 8.12
N ASP A 24 17.08 0.71 8.46
CA ASP A 24 16.26 0.61 9.67
C ASP A 24 15.62 -0.79 9.81
N LEU A 25 16.41 -1.86 9.96
CA LEU A 25 15.85 -3.23 10.10
C LEU A 25 14.96 -3.45 11.34
N ARG A 26 14.78 -2.44 12.21
CA ARG A 26 13.94 -2.49 13.41
C ARG A 26 12.60 -1.75 13.30
N GLU A 27 12.36 -0.95 12.27
CA GLU A 27 11.06 -0.25 12.11
C GLU A 27 10.02 -1.06 11.33
N HIS A 28 10.45 -2.02 10.50
CA HIS A 28 9.57 -2.79 9.60
C HIS A 28 8.99 -4.08 10.19
N SER A 29 9.15 -4.34 11.50
CA SER A 29 8.57 -5.54 12.15
C SER A 29 7.22 -5.27 12.82
N GLN A 30 6.67 -4.07 12.69
CA GLN A 30 5.41 -3.72 13.35
C GLN A 30 4.23 -4.28 12.57
N VAL A 31 3.50 -5.21 13.18
CA VAL A 31 2.18 -5.62 12.69
C VAL A 31 1.24 -4.42 12.84
N LEU A 32 0.83 -3.84 11.71
CA LEU A 32 0.01 -2.64 11.69
C LEU A 32 -1.49 -2.90 11.92
N ALA A 33 -1.95 -4.15 11.91
CA ALA A 33 -3.31 -4.50 12.30
C ALA A 33 -3.42 -6.01 12.58
N PRO A 34 -4.34 -6.44 13.46
CA PRO A 34 -4.67 -7.86 13.58
C PRO A 34 -5.42 -8.37 12.34
N TYR A 35 -5.39 -9.67 12.10
CA TYR A 35 -6.18 -10.27 11.03
C TYR A 35 -7.68 -10.31 11.40
N VAL A 36 -8.43 -9.37 10.83
CA VAL A 36 -9.90 -9.30 10.90
C VAL A 36 -10.41 -9.00 9.49
N THR A 37 -11.42 -9.74 9.06
CA THR A 37 -11.90 -9.61 7.68
C THR A 37 -13.08 -8.65 7.57
N SER A 38 -13.08 -7.82 6.52
CA SER A 38 -14.25 -7.01 6.15
C SER A 38 -15.45 -7.90 5.76
N PRO A 39 -16.65 -7.69 6.33
CA PRO A 39 -17.86 -8.42 5.91
C PRO A 39 -18.11 -8.26 4.41
N GLN A 40 -18.59 -9.31 3.73
CA GLN A 40 -18.80 -9.25 2.27
C GLN A 40 -19.72 -8.08 1.82
N PRO A 41 -20.82 -7.74 2.52
CA PRO A 41 -21.61 -6.56 2.16
C PRO A 41 -20.83 -5.24 2.24
N ILE A 42 -19.86 -5.14 3.15
CA ILE A 42 -18.97 -3.97 3.26
C ILE A 42 -17.96 -3.97 2.11
N VAL A 43 -17.36 -5.13 1.79
CA VAL A 43 -16.46 -5.29 0.64
C VAL A 43 -17.16 -4.85 -0.65
N ASP A 44 -18.36 -5.35 -0.90
CA ASP A 44 -19.13 -5.00 -2.09
C ASP A 44 -19.38 -3.50 -2.16
N ARG A 45 -19.76 -2.88 -1.04
CA ARG A 45 -20.01 -1.44 -1.01
C ARG A 45 -18.76 -0.60 -1.18
N MET A 46 -17.63 -1.04 -0.62
CA MET A 46 -16.32 -0.41 -0.80
C MET A 46 -15.90 -0.39 -2.28
N LEU A 47 -16.10 -1.50 -3.00
CA LEU A 47 -15.78 -1.61 -4.43
C LEU A 47 -16.68 -0.69 -5.28
N GLU A 48 -17.97 -0.62 -4.97
CA GLU A 48 -18.91 0.29 -5.62
C GLU A 48 -18.53 1.77 -5.41
N LEU A 49 -18.19 2.14 -4.17
CA LEU A 49 -17.78 3.50 -3.83
C LEU A 49 -16.46 3.92 -4.47
N ALA A 50 -15.55 2.97 -4.68
CA ALA A 50 -14.32 3.21 -5.41
C ALA A 50 -14.57 3.43 -6.92
N GLU A 51 -15.77 3.12 -7.43
CA GLU A 51 -16.11 3.25 -8.85
C GLU A 51 -15.11 2.55 -9.79
N ILE A 52 -14.62 1.36 -9.39
CA ILE A 52 -13.57 0.62 -10.10
C ILE A 52 -13.95 0.41 -11.56
N LYS A 53 -13.00 0.69 -12.46
CA LYS A 53 -13.11 0.44 -13.90
C LYS A 53 -12.32 -0.80 -14.31
N ALA A 54 -12.73 -1.43 -15.40
CA ALA A 54 -12.00 -2.56 -15.97
C ALA A 54 -10.56 -2.16 -16.34
N GLY A 55 -9.60 -3.02 -16.00
CA GLY A 55 -8.18 -2.79 -16.22
C GLY A 55 -7.48 -1.93 -15.17
N GLU A 56 -8.21 -1.26 -14.27
CA GLU A 56 -7.59 -0.53 -13.16
C GLU A 56 -6.82 -1.47 -12.22
N THR A 57 -5.78 -0.93 -11.60
CA THR A 57 -4.93 -1.64 -10.65
C THR A 57 -5.38 -1.35 -9.24
N VAL A 58 -5.91 -2.38 -8.59
CA VAL A 58 -6.36 -2.34 -7.20
C VAL A 58 -5.28 -2.92 -6.30
N TYR A 59 -4.90 -2.16 -5.27
CA TYR A 59 -4.08 -2.64 -4.17
C TYR A 59 -4.92 -2.88 -2.93
N ASP A 60 -4.61 -3.93 -2.19
CA ASP A 60 -5.18 -4.22 -0.87
C ASP A 60 -4.03 -4.42 0.13
N LEU A 61 -3.88 -3.49 1.08
CA LEU A 61 -2.75 -3.44 2.01
C LEU A 61 -3.15 -4.09 3.33
N GLY A 62 -2.58 -5.26 3.61
CA GLY A 62 -3.09 -6.19 4.62
C GLY A 62 -4.21 -7.06 4.04
N CYS A 63 -3.98 -7.65 2.86
CA CYS A 63 -5.06 -8.25 2.07
C CYS A 63 -5.70 -9.50 2.67
N GLY A 64 -5.09 -10.11 3.69
CA GLY A 64 -5.70 -11.22 4.41
C GLY A 64 -6.00 -12.43 3.52
N ASP A 65 -7.28 -12.81 3.41
CA ASP A 65 -7.73 -13.89 2.52
C ASP A 65 -7.92 -13.48 1.05
N GLY A 66 -7.61 -12.23 0.70
CA GLY A 66 -7.68 -11.69 -0.65
C GLY A 66 -9.09 -11.38 -1.16
N ARG A 67 -10.12 -11.40 -0.29
CA ARG A 67 -11.53 -11.25 -0.72
C ARG A 67 -11.83 -9.98 -1.49
N ILE A 68 -11.16 -8.85 -1.16
CA ILE A 68 -11.36 -7.57 -1.86
C ILE A 68 -10.85 -7.70 -3.29
N LEU A 69 -9.65 -8.24 -3.47
CA LEU A 69 -9.03 -8.43 -4.79
C LEU A 69 -9.77 -9.42 -5.65
N ILE A 70 -10.21 -10.54 -5.06
CA ILE A 70 -11.02 -11.54 -5.76
C ILE A 70 -12.32 -10.92 -6.26
N ALA A 71 -13.03 -10.20 -5.38
CA ALA A 71 -14.27 -9.51 -5.76
C ALA A 71 -14.03 -8.42 -6.81
N ALA A 72 -12.95 -7.64 -6.69
CA ALA A 72 -12.56 -6.63 -7.68
C ALA A 72 -12.30 -7.26 -9.06
N ALA A 73 -11.51 -8.33 -9.13
CA ALA A 73 -11.20 -9.03 -10.37
C ALA A 73 -12.46 -9.65 -11.01
N GLN A 74 -13.28 -10.34 -10.21
CA GLN A 74 -14.46 -11.03 -10.74
C GLN A 74 -15.54 -10.07 -11.24
N LYS A 75 -15.88 -9.05 -10.43
CA LYS A 75 -16.99 -8.13 -10.71
C LYS A 75 -16.60 -6.99 -11.64
N TYR A 76 -15.39 -6.46 -11.51
CA TYR A 76 -14.98 -5.23 -12.21
C TYR A 76 -13.88 -5.45 -13.25
N LYS A 77 -13.34 -6.68 -13.40
CA LYS A 77 -12.21 -6.99 -14.30
C LYS A 77 -10.98 -6.10 -14.02
N ALA A 78 -10.78 -5.78 -12.75
CA ALA A 78 -9.60 -5.08 -12.27
C ALA A 78 -8.42 -6.04 -12.14
N ARG A 79 -7.21 -5.50 -12.23
CA ARG A 79 -5.99 -6.17 -11.80
C ARG A 79 -5.83 -5.97 -10.29
N GLY A 80 -5.33 -6.98 -9.58
CA GLY A 80 -5.21 -6.96 -8.13
C GLY A 80 -3.79 -7.22 -7.64
N VAL A 81 -3.32 -6.42 -6.68
CA VAL A 81 -2.08 -6.67 -5.93
C VAL A 81 -2.39 -6.66 -4.45
N GLY A 82 -2.27 -7.83 -3.82
CA GLY A 82 -2.39 -7.98 -2.37
C GLY A 82 -1.03 -7.91 -1.71
N VAL A 83 -0.93 -7.17 -0.61
CA VAL A 83 0.26 -7.13 0.22
C VAL A 83 -0.12 -7.67 1.58
N GLU A 84 0.59 -8.70 2.04
CA GLU A 84 0.31 -9.37 3.30
C GLU A 84 1.61 -9.78 3.99
N LEU A 85 1.68 -9.55 5.31
CA LEU A 85 2.87 -9.81 6.12
C LEU A 85 2.91 -11.25 6.65
N SER A 86 1.75 -11.89 6.82
CA SER A 86 1.65 -13.27 7.27
C SER A 86 1.81 -14.24 6.09
N GLU A 87 2.92 -14.97 6.07
CA GLU A 87 3.18 -16.02 5.06
C GLU A 87 2.03 -17.04 4.96
N LYS A 88 1.40 -17.38 6.08
CA LYS A 88 0.23 -18.28 6.11
C LYS A 88 -0.96 -17.70 5.32
N LEU A 89 -1.23 -16.40 5.49
CA LEU A 89 -2.32 -15.73 4.78
C LEU A 89 -1.98 -15.53 3.30
N VAL A 90 -0.71 -15.23 2.98
CA VAL A 90 -0.22 -15.19 1.59
C VAL A 90 -0.49 -16.51 0.88
N HIS A 91 -0.12 -17.65 1.48
CA HIS A 91 -0.39 -18.96 0.91
C HIS A 91 -1.88 -19.23 0.74
N MET A 92 -2.69 -18.94 1.76
CA MET A 92 -4.15 -19.10 1.72
C MET A 92 -4.79 -18.30 0.58
N ALA A 93 -4.48 -17.00 0.48
CA ALA A 93 -5.03 -16.12 -0.53
C ALA A 93 -4.54 -16.51 -1.93
N SER A 94 -3.25 -16.83 -2.08
CA SER A 94 -2.68 -17.27 -3.36
C SER A 94 -3.31 -18.58 -3.86
N ASP A 95 -3.55 -19.53 -2.97
CA ASP A 95 -4.23 -20.79 -3.29
C ASP A 95 -5.66 -20.54 -3.74
N LEU A 96 -6.38 -19.65 -3.05
CA LEU A 96 -7.75 -19.29 -3.44
C LEU A 96 -7.79 -18.59 -4.80
N VAL A 97 -6.88 -17.64 -5.05
CA VAL A 97 -6.73 -16.96 -6.35
C VAL A 97 -6.52 -17.99 -7.47
N ARG A 98 -5.62 -18.97 -7.27
CA ARG A 98 -5.37 -20.05 -8.24
C ARG A 98 -6.59 -20.95 -8.43
N ARG A 99 -7.27 -21.36 -7.36
CA ARG A 99 -8.50 -22.19 -7.44
C ARG A 99 -9.63 -21.51 -8.20
N LEU A 100 -9.69 -20.18 -8.15
CA LEU A 100 -10.67 -19.38 -8.88
C LEU A 100 -10.21 -18.98 -10.29
N ASN A 101 -9.04 -19.45 -10.75
CA ASN A 101 -8.44 -19.11 -12.04
C ASN A 101 -8.22 -17.59 -12.23
N LEU A 102 -7.80 -16.90 -11.16
CA LEU A 102 -7.57 -15.46 -11.17
C LEU A 102 -6.09 -15.08 -11.13
N GLN A 103 -5.16 -16.03 -11.20
CA GLN A 103 -3.72 -15.78 -11.06
C GLN A 103 -3.12 -14.84 -12.12
N ASP A 104 -3.75 -14.73 -13.29
CA ASP A 104 -3.32 -13.80 -14.36
C ASP A 104 -3.78 -12.35 -14.09
N GLN A 105 -4.71 -12.17 -13.15
CA GLN A 105 -5.29 -10.87 -12.79
C GLN A 105 -4.89 -10.42 -11.38
N VAL A 106 -4.70 -11.35 -10.45
CA VAL A 106 -4.44 -11.07 -9.03
C VAL A 106 -3.13 -11.72 -8.58
N ALA A 107 -2.25 -10.92 -8.01
CA ALA A 107 -1.02 -11.38 -7.38
C ALA A 107 -1.02 -11.05 -5.87
N ILE A 108 -0.57 -11.99 -5.04
CA ILE A 108 -0.39 -11.79 -3.60
C ILE A 108 1.11 -11.76 -3.30
N ARG A 109 1.57 -10.71 -2.60
CA ARG A 109 2.97 -10.47 -2.26
C ARG A 109 3.15 -10.61 -0.76
N HIS A 110 4.09 -11.46 -0.36
CA HIS A 110 4.59 -11.50 1.00
C HIS A 110 5.54 -10.32 1.22
N ALA A 111 5.06 -9.25 1.84
CA ALA A 111 5.84 -8.04 2.09
C ALA A 111 5.20 -7.19 3.19
N HIS A 112 5.99 -6.30 3.77
CA HIS A 112 5.48 -5.27 4.66
C HIS A 112 4.85 -4.14 3.83
N ILE A 113 3.68 -3.64 4.26
CA ILE A 113 2.91 -2.64 3.49
C ILE A 113 3.62 -1.27 3.35
N LEU A 114 4.60 -0.99 4.20
CA LEU A 114 5.44 0.21 4.11
C LEU A 114 6.55 0.11 3.05
N ASP A 115 6.85 -1.09 2.55
CA ASP A 115 7.98 -1.35 1.67
C ASP A 115 7.55 -1.53 0.21
N VAL A 116 6.29 -1.24 -0.10
CA VAL A 116 5.69 -1.44 -1.42
C VAL A 116 5.59 -0.13 -2.18
N ASP A 117 6.02 -0.17 -3.44
CA ASP A 117 5.80 0.89 -4.42
C ASP A 117 4.34 0.83 -4.92
N LEU A 118 3.60 1.92 -4.76
CA LEU A 118 2.19 2.04 -5.13
C LEU A 118 1.98 2.94 -6.36
N SER A 119 3.04 3.24 -7.13
CA SER A 119 2.99 4.19 -8.25
C SER A 119 2.01 3.79 -9.36
N ASP A 120 1.73 2.49 -9.50
CA ASP A 120 0.80 1.96 -10.49
C ASP A 120 -0.65 1.83 -9.95
N ALA A 121 -0.90 2.09 -8.67
CA ALA A 121 -2.20 1.92 -8.05
C ALA A 121 -3.21 2.99 -8.51
N ASP A 122 -4.38 2.53 -8.95
CA ASP A 122 -5.55 3.38 -9.27
C ASP A 122 -6.51 3.45 -8.06
N VAL A 123 -6.58 2.36 -7.30
CA VAL A 123 -7.37 2.25 -6.06
C VAL A 123 -6.57 1.49 -5.01
N VAL A 124 -6.59 1.98 -3.77
CA VAL A 124 -6.03 1.28 -2.60
C VAL A 124 -7.14 1.02 -1.58
N PHE A 125 -7.22 -0.20 -1.08
CA PHE A 125 -8.06 -0.58 0.05
C PHE A 125 -7.20 -0.79 1.29
N ILE A 126 -7.69 -0.29 2.43
CA ILE A 126 -7.08 -0.49 3.75
C ILE A 126 -8.15 -0.81 4.79
N TYR A 127 -7.88 -1.82 5.63
CA TYR A 127 -8.63 -2.10 6.84
C TYR A 127 -7.64 -2.40 7.97
N LEU A 128 -7.12 -1.33 8.58
CA LEU A 128 -6.07 -1.39 9.58
C LEU A 128 -6.58 -0.82 10.92
N GLU A 129 -5.88 0.17 11.45
CA GLU A 129 -6.28 1.01 12.60
C GLU A 129 -5.96 2.48 12.27
N THR A 130 -6.55 3.44 12.98
CA THR A 130 -6.30 4.88 12.71
C THR A 130 -4.83 5.27 12.89
N SER A 131 -4.16 4.78 13.94
CA SER A 131 -2.71 4.98 14.16
C SER A 131 -1.87 4.39 13.04
N SER A 132 -2.24 3.20 12.56
CA SER A 132 -1.55 2.53 11.45
C SER A 132 -1.74 3.25 10.12
N ASN A 133 -2.92 3.81 9.89
CA ASN A 133 -3.19 4.67 8.75
C ASN A 133 -2.32 5.93 8.78
N GLU A 134 -2.02 6.50 9.96
CA GLU A 134 -1.10 7.63 10.09
C GLU A 134 0.33 7.26 9.72
N ILE A 135 0.79 6.05 10.11
CA ILE A 135 2.11 5.52 9.75
C ILE A 135 2.20 5.25 8.24
N LEU A 136 1.12 4.73 7.64
CA LEU A 136 1.07 4.40 6.21
C LEU A 136 0.89 5.64 5.32
N ARG A 137 0.26 6.71 5.82
CA ARG A 137 -0.09 7.91 5.05
C ARG A 137 1.07 8.50 4.24
N PRO A 138 2.31 8.70 4.78
CA PRO A 138 3.43 9.20 3.99
C PRO A 138 3.76 8.32 2.78
N ASN A 139 3.55 7.00 2.88
CA ASN A 139 3.79 6.08 1.76
C ASN A 139 2.73 6.26 0.67
N LEU A 140 1.46 6.40 1.05
CA LEU A 140 0.36 6.70 0.13
C LEU A 140 0.59 8.04 -0.58
N GLU A 141 0.97 9.09 0.15
CA GLU A 141 1.24 10.42 -0.40
C GLU A 141 2.46 10.46 -1.33
N ARG A 142 3.46 9.63 -1.05
CA ARG A 142 4.67 9.51 -1.86
C ARG A 142 4.40 8.88 -3.22
N TYR A 143 3.60 7.82 -3.25
CA TYR A 143 3.48 6.96 -4.43
C TYR A 143 2.22 7.19 -5.25
N LEU A 144 1.09 7.50 -4.63
CA LEU A 144 -0.18 7.57 -5.36
C LEU A 144 -0.23 8.79 -6.27
N LYS A 145 -0.67 8.56 -7.51
CA LYS A 145 -0.88 9.63 -8.50
C LYS A 145 -2.16 10.42 -8.22
N ALA A 146 -2.22 11.61 -8.80
CA ALA A 146 -3.44 12.41 -8.83
C ALA A 146 -4.63 11.59 -9.34
N GLY A 147 -5.77 11.70 -8.66
CA GLY A 147 -6.99 10.97 -9.01
C GLY A 147 -7.07 9.54 -8.49
N SER A 148 -5.97 8.93 -8.00
CA SER A 148 -6.04 7.64 -7.30
C SER A 148 -6.98 7.73 -6.11
N ARG A 149 -7.70 6.64 -5.84
CA ARG A 149 -8.68 6.57 -4.75
C ARG A 149 -8.14 5.70 -3.62
N VAL A 150 -8.44 6.10 -2.39
CA VAL A 150 -8.18 5.27 -1.21
C VAL A 150 -9.50 5.02 -0.50
N ILE A 151 -9.82 3.76 -0.29
CA ILE A 151 -10.96 3.32 0.52
C ILE A 151 -10.42 2.79 1.85
N SER A 152 -10.91 3.35 2.96
CA SER A 152 -10.61 2.86 4.30
C SER A 152 -11.86 2.35 5.01
N HIS A 153 -11.78 1.16 5.59
CA HIS A 153 -12.84 0.55 6.38
C HIS A 153 -12.66 0.88 7.87
N ASP A 154 -13.71 1.43 8.49
CA ASP A 154 -13.86 1.82 9.90
C ASP A 154 -12.92 2.91 10.43
N PHE A 155 -11.70 2.99 9.93
CA PHE A 155 -10.66 3.86 10.48
C PHE A 155 -10.28 4.95 9.48
N GLU A 156 -10.40 6.21 9.86
CA GLU A 156 -10.00 7.31 9.00
C GLU A 156 -8.48 7.36 8.78
N VAL A 157 -8.05 8.02 7.70
CA VAL A 157 -6.68 8.51 7.53
C VAL A 157 -6.62 9.94 8.07
N ARG A 158 -6.06 10.14 9.27
CA ARG A 158 -6.03 11.47 9.89
C ARG A 158 -5.28 12.47 9.02
N GLY A 159 -5.77 13.72 9.01
CA GLY A 159 -5.21 14.81 8.19
C GLY A 159 -5.69 14.80 6.74
N TRP A 160 -6.38 13.76 6.28
CA TRP A 160 -7.05 13.76 5.00
C TRP A 160 -8.51 14.17 5.14
N LYS A 161 -9.03 14.88 4.14
CA LYS A 161 -10.46 15.15 4.02
C LYS A 161 -11.10 14.09 3.13
N ALA A 162 -11.96 13.25 3.70
CA ALA A 162 -12.72 12.27 2.93
C ALA A 162 -13.64 13.00 1.93
N THR A 163 -13.65 12.53 0.68
CA THR A 163 -14.61 12.98 -0.32
C THR A 163 -16.01 12.42 -0.03
N LYS A 164 -16.07 11.24 0.58
CA LYS A 164 -17.31 10.64 1.07
C LYS A 164 -17.05 9.81 2.33
N VAL A 165 -18.00 9.84 3.25
CA VAL A 165 -18.07 8.92 4.39
C VAL A 165 -19.44 8.26 4.35
N GLU A 166 -19.47 6.94 4.36
CA GLU A 166 -20.71 6.16 4.34
C GLU A 166 -20.78 5.24 5.55
N LYS A 167 -21.96 5.16 6.17
CA LYS A 167 -22.23 4.25 7.30
C LYS A 167 -23.11 3.12 6.81
N LEU A 168 -22.70 1.88 7.05
CA LEU A 168 -23.48 0.69 6.70
C LEU A 168 -23.55 -0.28 7.88
N GLN A 169 -24.67 -0.98 8.03
CA GLN A 169 -24.81 -2.03 9.04
C GLN A 169 -24.56 -3.41 8.41
N ALA A 170 -23.64 -4.18 8.98
CA ALA A 170 -23.38 -5.56 8.62
C ALA A 170 -23.10 -6.38 9.89
N TYR A 171 -23.56 -7.62 9.93
CA TYR A 171 -23.40 -8.51 11.10
C TYR A 171 -23.72 -7.86 12.45
N LYS A 172 -24.82 -7.08 12.50
CA LYS A 172 -25.31 -6.34 13.68
C LYS A 172 -24.36 -5.25 14.19
N ARG A 173 -23.27 -4.93 13.47
CA ARG A 173 -22.36 -3.82 13.77
C ARG A 173 -22.50 -2.72 12.72
N ASN A 174 -22.31 -1.48 13.14
CA ASN A 174 -22.15 -0.37 12.22
C ASN A 174 -20.69 -0.29 11.76
N HIS A 175 -20.53 -0.05 10.46
CA HIS A 175 -19.25 0.12 9.80
C HIS A 175 -19.21 1.50 9.14
N LEU A 176 -18.03 2.08 9.07
CA LEU A 176 -17.77 3.29 8.29
C LEU A 176 -16.92 2.95 7.07
N ILE A 177 -17.21 3.58 5.95
CA ILE A 177 -16.38 3.53 4.74
C ILE A 177 -15.98 4.95 4.40
N PHE A 178 -14.67 5.20 4.39
CA PHE A 178 -14.10 6.48 3.99
C PHE A 178 -13.56 6.35 2.58
N LEU A 179 -13.98 7.25 1.69
CA LEU A 179 -13.40 7.43 0.37
C LEU A 179 -12.56 8.70 0.37
N TYR A 180 -11.34 8.58 -0.13
CA TYR A 180 -10.43 9.68 -0.40
C TYR A 180 -10.04 9.67 -1.88
N GLN A 181 -9.78 10.84 -2.42
CA GLN A 181 -9.23 10.98 -3.77
C GLN A 181 -8.00 11.87 -3.72
N MET A 182 -6.89 11.37 -4.27
CA MET A 182 -5.63 12.09 -4.30
C MET A 182 -5.78 13.36 -5.14
N PRO A 183 -5.34 14.53 -4.64
CA PRO A 183 -5.57 15.81 -5.30
C PRO A 183 -4.83 15.88 -6.64
N ALA A 184 -5.38 16.64 -7.59
CA ALA A 184 -4.76 16.89 -8.90
C ALA A 184 -3.36 17.54 -8.82
N SER A 185 -3.04 18.17 -7.68
CA SER A 185 -1.71 18.65 -7.37
C SER A 185 -1.25 18.04 -6.05
N LEU A 186 -0.51 16.95 -6.11
CA LEU A 186 0.47 16.66 -5.06
C LEU A 186 1.61 17.65 -5.28
N SER A 187 1.39 18.91 -4.90
CA SER A 187 2.44 19.92 -5.01
C SER A 187 3.60 19.38 -4.18
N LYS A 188 4.81 19.35 -4.75
CA LYS A 188 6.07 18.97 -4.08
C LYS A 188 6.36 19.75 -2.78
N LYS A 189 5.46 20.63 -2.33
CA LYS A 189 5.53 21.47 -1.14
C LYS A 189 5.10 20.78 0.16
N SER A 190 4.42 19.63 0.14
CA SER A 190 4.00 18.93 1.37
C SER A 190 5.07 18.01 1.98
N LEU A 191 6.28 17.99 1.41
CA LEU A 191 7.42 17.18 1.91
C LEU A 191 8.37 17.95 2.83
N GLU A 192 8.05 19.18 3.23
CA GLU A 192 8.82 19.85 4.29
C GLU A 192 8.45 19.22 5.64
N PRO A 193 9.42 18.73 6.44
CA PRO A 193 9.14 18.26 7.78
C PRO A 193 8.57 19.41 8.61
N LEU A 194 7.53 19.13 9.39
CA LEU A 194 7.03 20.03 10.43
C LEU A 194 8.22 20.46 11.30
N ARG A 195 8.57 21.74 11.22
CA ARG A 195 9.56 22.40 12.08
C ARG A 195 8.98 22.67 13.46
#